data_AF-A0A495SEE5-F1
#
_entry.id   AF-A0A495SEE5-F1
#
_cell.length_a   1.000
_cell.length_b   1.000
_cell.length_c   1.000
_cell.angle_alpha   90.00
_cell.angle_beta   90.00
_cell.angle_gamma   90.00
#
_symmetry.space_group_name_H-M   'P 1'
#
loop_
_entity.id
_entity.type
_entity.pdbx_description
1 polymer ?
#
loop_
_entity_poly.entity_id
_entity_poly.type
_entity_poly.pdbx_seq_one_letter_code
_entity_poly.pdbx_strand_id
1 'polypeptide(L)' 'MTKLQVRAFLYQLGCFAILFTSFRYLVAVYTPLTGFYISLAAFIIGTLLSPKFQAVKTRDGEKLFMKWIFIKGIKEIG' A
#
# COMPACT_ATOMS: atom_id res chain seq x y z
N MET A 1 -15.10 3.58 -13.99
CA MET A 1 -14.52 4.04 -12.71
C MET A 1 -14.83 5.51 -12.55
N THR A 2 -15.29 5.93 -11.38
CA THR A 2 -15.48 7.35 -11.06
C THR A 2 -14.12 8.01 -10.81
N LYS A 3 -14.04 9.34 -10.96
CA LYS A 3 -12.79 10.10 -10.72
C LYS A 3 -12.20 9.83 -9.33
N LEU A 4 -13.05 9.55 -8.33
CA LEU A 4 -12.60 9.27 -6.97
C LEU A 4 -11.97 7.88 -6.83
N GLN A 5 -12.54 6.87 -7.48
CA GLN A 5 -11.98 5.51 -7.48
C GLN A 5 -10.61 5.46 -8.18
N VAL A 6 -10.43 6.24 -9.26
CA VAL A 6 -9.12 6.38 -9.94
C VAL A 6 -8.10 7.05 -9.01
N ARG A 7 -8.48 8.12 -8.30
CA ARG A 7 -7.61 8.73 -7.27
C ARG A 7 -7.23 7.75 -6.18
N ALA A 8 -8.18 6.96 -5.69
CA ALA A 8 -7.92 5.94 -4.68
C ALA A 8 -6.92 4.89 -5.15
N PHE A 9 -7.07 4.43 -6.40
CA PHE A 9 -6.14 3.51 -7.02
C PHE A 9 -4.75 4.13 -7.20
N LEU A 10 -4.67 5.39 -7.63
CA LEU A 10 -3.39 6.12 -7.74
C LEU A 10 -2.70 6.26 -6.39
N TYR A 11 -3.44 6.57 -5.31
CA TYR A 11 -2.89 6.60 -3.96
C TYR A 11 -2.40 5.24 -3.50
N GLN A 12 -3.16 4.17 -3.78
CA GLN A 12 -2.75 2.82 -3.45
C GLN A 12 -1.47 2.42 -4.20
N LEU A 13 -1.40 2.71 -5.49
CA LEU A 13 -0.28 2.36 -6.36
C LEU A 13 0.96 3.19 -6.02
N GLY A 14 0.82 4.48 -5.77
CA GLY A 14 1.90 5.36 -5.31
C GLY A 14 2.46 4.93 -3.95
N CYS A 15 1.58 4.67 -2.98
CA CYS A 15 2.00 4.22 -1.65
C CYS A 15 2.67 2.83 -1.72
N PHE A 16 2.13 1.92 -2.54
CA PHE A 16 2.75 0.63 -2.80
C PHE A 16 4.14 0.77 -3.43
N ALA A 17 4.31 1.62 -4.44
CA ALA A 17 5.60 1.83 -5.11
C ALA A 17 6.68 2.37 -4.16
N ILE A 18 6.32 3.36 -3.32
CA ILE A 18 7.24 3.95 -2.34
C ILE A 18 7.64 2.93 -1.28
N LEU A 19 6.66 2.22 -0.70
CA LEU A 19 6.94 1.20 0.32
C LEU A 19 7.71 0.04 -0.26
N PHE A 20 7.34 -0.46 -1.44
CA PHE A 20 8.05 -1.55 -2.12
C PHE A 20 9.51 -1.19 -2.38
N THR A 21 9.78 0.02 -2.88
CA THR A 21 11.15 0.49 -3.11
C THR A 21 11.94 0.61 -1.81
N SER A 22 11.31 1.11 -0.74
CA SER A 22 11.94 1.24 0.58
C SER A 22 12.26 -0.12 1.18
N PHE A 23 11.31 -1.06 1.17
CA PHE A 23 11.52 -2.43 1.66
C PHE A 23 12.54 -3.19 0.82
N ARG A 24 12.59 -2.97 -0.50
CA ARG A 24 13.62 -3.56 -1.35
C ARG A 24 15.01 -3.11 -0.93
N TYR A 25 15.17 -1.82 -0.64
CA TYR A 25 16.44 -1.29 -0.14
C TYR A 25 16.79 -1.88 1.23
N LEU A 26 15.84 -1.93 2.16
CA LEU A 26 16.06 -2.57 3.47
C LEU A 26 16.45 -4.04 3.33
N VAL A 27 15.72 -4.84 2.55
CA VAL A 27 16.01 -6.27 2.40
C VAL A 27 17.39 -6.48 1.76
N ALA A 28 17.77 -5.65 0.78
CA ALA A 28 19.09 -5.70 0.17
C ALA A 28 20.24 -5.33 1.12
N VAL A 29 20.00 -4.45 2.10
CA VAL A 29 21.01 -4.01 3.08
C VAL A 29 21.10 -4.96 4.26
N TYR A 30 19.96 -5.41 4.79
CA TYR A 30 19.89 -6.21 6.03
C TYR A 30 19.98 -7.72 5.80
N THR A 31 19.84 -8.18 4.55
CA THR A 31 19.82 -9.61 4.26
C THR A 31 20.85 -9.96 3.20
N PRO A 32 21.65 -11.02 3.38
CA PRO A 32 22.58 -11.51 2.35
C PRO A 32 21.86 -12.26 1.21
N LEU A 33 20.53 -12.06 1.06
CA LEU A 33 19.74 -12.65 -0.02
C LEU A 33 20.24 -12.08 -1.35
N THR A 34 20.52 -12.93 -2.32
CA THR A 34 21.00 -12.52 -3.65
C THR A 34 19.91 -12.73 -4.71
N GLY A 35 19.86 -11.82 -5.68
CA GLY A 35 19.01 -11.95 -6.86
C GLY A 35 17.50 -11.83 -6.59
N PHE A 36 16.74 -12.80 -7.09
CA PHE A 36 15.26 -12.75 -7.16
C PHE A 36 14.59 -12.75 -5.78
N TYR A 37 15.23 -13.34 -4.77
CA TYR A 37 14.66 -13.46 -3.42
C TYR A 37 14.57 -12.13 -2.68
N ILE A 38 15.44 -11.15 -3.00
CA ILE A 38 15.36 -9.79 -2.43
C ILE A 38 14.02 -9.14 -2.81
N SER A 39 13.69 -9.18 -4.10
CA SER A 39 12.43 -8.63 -4.61
C SER A 39 11.24 -9.40 -4.06
N LEU A 40 11.33 -10.72 -3.93
CA LEU A 40 10.24 -11.55 -3.40
C LEU A 40 9.98 -11.26 -1.91
N ALA A 41 11.02 -11.19 -1.08
CA ALA A 41 10.89 -10.87 0.33
C ALA A 41 10.41 -9.42 0.53
N ALA A 42 10.96 -8.46 -0.20
CA ALA A 42 10.50 -7.08 -0.18
C ALA A 42 9.05 -6.93 -0.66
N PHE A 43 8.62 -7.75 -1.63
CA PHE A 43 7.25 -7.78 -2.10
C PHE A 43 6.29 -8.31 -1.03
N ILE A 44 6.64 -9.42 -0.35
CA ILE A 44 5.81 -10.00 0.71
C ILE A 44 5.71 -9.03 1.89
N ILE A 45 6.85 -8.52 2.36
CA ILE A 45 6.92 -7.57 3.49
C ILE A 45 6.21 -6.27 3.12
N GLY A 46 6.49 -5.73 1.93
CA GLY A 46 5.86 -4.52 1.42
C GLY A 46 4.36 -4.66 1.22
N THR A 47 3.87 -5.79 0.74
CA THR A 47 2.43 -6.04 0.57
C THR A 47 1.71 -6.27 1.90
N LEU A 48 2.36 -6.95 2.85
CA LEU A 48 1.80 -7.23 4.17
C LEU A 48 1.73 -5.96 5.04
N LEU A 49 2.78 -5.15 4.99
CA LEU A 49 2.87 -3.88 5.72
C LEU A 49 2.26 -2.71 4.94
N SER A 50 1.90 -2.89 3.67
CA SER A 50 1.28 -1.85 2.86
C SER A 50 -0.09 -1.46 3.43
N PRO A 51 -0.36 -0.16 3.61
CA PRO A 51 -1.70 0.32 3.87
C PRO A 51 -2.59 0.04 2.66
N LYS A 52 -3.74 -0.58 2.92
CA LYS A 52 -4.76 -0.83 1.91
C LYS A 52 -5.66 0.38 1.80
N PHE A 53 -5.60 1.06 0.67
CA PHE A 53 -6.51 2.14 0.31
C PHE A 53 -7.64 1.57 -0.55
N GLN A 54 -8.90 1.85 -0.20
CA GLN A 54 -10.05 1.37 -0.95
C GLN A 54 -11.11 2.48 -1.01
N ALA A 55 -11.55 2.83 -2.21
CA ALA A 55 -12.73 3.69 -2.37
C ALA A 55 -14.00 2.86 -2.19
N VAL A 56 -14.86 3.26 -1.25
CA VAL A 56 -16.15 2.62 -1.01
C VAL A 56 -17.26 3.65 -1.29
N LYS A 57 -18.26 3.24 -2.07
CA LYS A 57 -19.47 4.02 -2.31
C LYS A 57 -20.40 3.86 -1.11
N THR A 58 -20.53 4.90 -0.29
CA THR A 58 -21.50 4.95 0.80
C THR A 58 -22.73 5.75 0.35
N ARG A 59 -23.88 5.57 1.02
CA ARG A 59 -25.16 6.24 0.70
C ARG A 59 -25.08 7.79 0.66
N ASP A 60 -24.09 8.38 1.33
CA ASP A 60 -23.81 9.82 1.41
C ASP A 60 -22.77 10.35 0.39
N GLY A 61 -22.12 9.47 -0.37
CA GLY A 61 -21.05 9.85 -1.30
C GLY A 61 -19.94 8.81 -1.44
N GLU A 62 -19.03 9.07 -2.37
CA GLU A 62 -17.80 8.26 -2.52
C GLU A 62 -16.80 8.65 -1.44
N LYS A 63 -16.44 7.70 -0.58
CA LYS A 63 -15.49 7.89 0.52
C LYS A 63 -14.28 7.00 0.34
N LEU A 64 -13.11 7.54 0.65
CA LEU A 64 -11.83 6.87 0.45
C LEU A 64 -11.37 6.33 1.80
N PHE A 65 -11.18 5.03 1.93
CA PHE A 65 -10.81 4.41 3.21
C PHE A 65 -9.38 3.90 3.15
N MET A 66 -8.59 4.17 4.19
CA MET A 66 -7.25 3.63 4.39
C MET A 66 -7.24 2.74 5.62
N LYS A 67 -6.92 1.46 5.41
CA LYS A 67 -6.69 0.50 6.49
C LYS A 67 -5.21 0.16 6.53
N TRP A 68 -4.58 0.39 7.67
CA TRP A 68 -3.18 0.04 7.87
C TRP A 68 -3.00 -0.84 9.09
N ILE A 69 -2.10 -1.82 9.05
CA ILE A 69 -1.90 -2.76 10.15
C ILE A 69 -1.37 -2.08 11.43
N PHE A 70 -0.69 -0.95 11.28
CA PHE A 70 -0.17 -0.14 12.39
C PHE A 70 -1.16 0.89 12.94
N ILE A 71 -2.20 1.25 12.16
CA ILE A 71 -3.22 2.20 12.60
C ILE A 71 -4.45 1.42 13.04
N LYS A 72 -4.78 1.52 14.32
CA LYS A 72 -5.99 0.89 14.88
C LYS A 72 -7.21 1.67 14.39
N GLY A 73 -7.80 1.22 13.28
CA GLY A 73 -9.00 1.82 12.68
C GLY A 73 -8.89 1.99 11.17
N ILE A 74 -10.03 2.16 10.51
CA ILE A 74 -10.08 2.54 9.10
C ILE A 74 -10.13 4.07 9.08
N LYS A 75 -9.09 4.71 8.54
CA LYS A 75 -9.10 6.16 8.34
C LYS A 75 -9.93 6.48 7.10
N GLU A 76 -10.94 7.33 7.28
CA GLU A 76 -11.64 7.96 6.18
C GLU A 76 -10.80 9.13 5.66
N ILE A 77 -10.59 9.16 4.35
CA ILE A 77 -9.85 10.16 3.61
C ILE A 77 -10.85 10.75 2.61
N GLY A 78 -11.55 11.81 3.02
CA GLY A 78 -12.53 12.52 2.17
C GLY A 78 -13.96 12.34 2.64
#